data_AF-A0A943AML7-F1
#
_entry.id   AF-A0A943AML7-F1
#
_cell.length_a   1.000
_cell.length_b   1.000
_cell.length_c   1.000
_cell.angle_alpha   90.00
_cell.angle_beta   90.00
_cell.angle_gamma   90.00
#
_symmetry.space_group_name_H-M   'P 1'
#
loop_
_entity.id
_entity.type
_entity.pdbx_description
1 polymer ?
#
loop_
_entity_poly.entity_id
_entity_poly.type
_entity_poly.pdbx_seq_one_letter_code
_entity_poly.pdbx_strand_id
1 'polypeptide(L)'
;MKQTTIKLLCAGLMMTAAACSSDPETENVAPQGERAQMSFTATSAETRTELVDKTKVHWQAGDEIAVFRQESNKVYFDNNFTTAESGPAVTFTGEATANAEKYVALYPSSAHVGTLNNQQIILNMPDIQNATAGSFDPAANISLAESTDGETLRFENLFGLVKFSRPTTSNRNIVQATLHGNNGEILIASGIQFPGKTLVYDTEYNEDKIVLQGEIATGTDYYFVVRPVVLTKGFYITFLDKDGTEYSVTGTNPASIKAGYILNLGELDPEAVKTDFDYDYATNTFTVYTETGLRNWAEAVRMESAEINGKTVDMTATNCILEADIALTKEWESVGYGSFNEDGLAYTGTFDGKGHTISGLKLTGATFAGLGNAPYAGFFGRLNGATVRNVTFDRPSVTDGSAGVIAGNAKGNTVIENCHARNATVTGKSEARSAVHNTGGLIAQAETDNETEVSISNCTITGTITSQKVTATIGNIPNCRVRSAALSAVQRARSPFPDATSTVSSPPNTAPNRTTAMLAESSEP
;
A
#
# COMPACT_ATOMS: atom_id res chain seq x y z
N MET A 1 12.25 -61.18 39.13
CA MET A 1 13.26 -60.19 39.57
C MET A 1 13.04 -58.94 38.74
N LYS A 2 12.74 -57.72 39.22
CA LYS A 2 12.61 -57.09 40.54
C LYS A 2 11.37 -56.16 40.42
N GLN A 3 10.30 -56.43 41.16
CA GLN A 3 9.90 -55.78 42.42
C GLN A 3 9.65 -54.26 42.33
N THR A 4 8.36 -53.97 42.28
CA THR A 4 7.61 -52.74 42.56
C THR A 4 7.97 -52.17 43.94
N THR A 5 8.19 -50.87 44.03
CA THR A 5 8.25 -50.14 45.32
C THR A 5 7.26 -48.98 45.29
N ILE A 6 6.10 -49.22 45.89
CA ILE A 6 5.14 -48.21 46.34
C ILE A 6 5.74 -47.53 47.57
N LYS A 7 5.90 -46.21 47.56
CA LYS A 7 6.20 -45.43 48.77
C LYS A 7 4.91 -44.84 49.32
N LEU A 8 4.44 -45.51 50.36
CA LEU A 8 3.53 -45.04 51.38
C LEU A 8 4.20 -43.90 52.16
N LEU A 9 3.52 -42.77 52.40
CA LEU A 9 3.83 -41.89 53.52
C LEU A 9 2.53 -41.47 54.20
N CYS A 10 2.42 -41.88 55.46
CA CYS A 10 1.29 -41.70 56.34
C CYS A 10 1.28 -40.34 57.05
N ALA A 11 0.05 -39.89 57.33
CA ALA A 11 -0.45 -39.33 58.59
C ALA A 11 0.03 -37.95 59.06
N GLY A 12 -0.95 -37.04 59.14
CA GLY A 12 -0.99 -35.88 60.01
C GLY A 12 -2.44 -35.52 60.37
N LEU A 13 -3.19 -36.49 60.92
CA LEU A 13 -4.52 -36.28 61.49
C LEU A 13 -4.34 -35.69 62.91
N MET A 14 -4.89 -34.51 63.18
CA MET A 14 -5.12 -34.05 64.56
C MET A 14 -6.62 -33.76 64.76
N MET A 15 -7.26 -34.62 65.54
CA MET A 15 -8.54 -34.37 66.21
C MET A 15 -8.32 -34.44 67.72
N THR A 16 -8.75 -33.41 68.45
CA THR A 16 -9.19 -33.44 69.86
C THR A 16 -10.13 -32.24 70.03
N ALA A 17 -11.30 -32.25 70.67
CA ALA A 17 -11.97 -33.26 71.47
C ALA A 17 -13.49 -33.01 71.42
N ALA A 18 -14.25 -34.06 71.71
CA ALA A 18 -15.69 -34.14 71.72
C ALA A 18 -16.37 -33.29 72.80
N ALA A 19 -17.55 -32.75 72.47
CA ALA A 19 -18.66 -32.58 73.40
C ALA A 19 -19.92 -33.13 72.71
N CYS A 20 -20.45 -34.24 73.22
CA CYS A 20 -21.64 -34.91 72.71
C CYS A 20 -22.91 -34.13 73.07
N SER A 21 -23.78 -33.91 72.09
CA SER A 21 -25.22 -34.17 72.24
C SER A 21 -25.82 -34.53 70.88
N SER A 22 -26.50 -35.67 70.83
CA SER A 22 -27.21 -36.27 69.70
C SER A 22 -28.37 -35.41 69.18
N ASP A 23 -28.49 -35.23 67.85
CA ASP A 23 -29.72 -35.46 67.06
C ASP A 23 -29.49 -35.20 65.54
N PRO A 24 -30.40 -35.63 64.64
CA PRO A 24 -30.07 -36.19 63.33
C PRO A 24 -29.80 -35.14 62.24
N GLU A 25 -29.20 -35.63 61.15
CA GLU A 25 -28.94 -34.96 59.88
C GLU A 25 -30.00 -33.91 59.50
N THR A 26 -29.69 -32.65 59.80
CA THR A 26 -30.17 -31.53 59.00
C THR A 26 -29.15 -31.32 57.90
N GLU A 27 -29.57 -31.47 56.64
CA GLU A 27 -28.87 -30.85 55.51
C GLU A 27 -28.60 -29.40 55.89
N ASN A 28 -27.33 -29.09 56.14
CA ASN A 28 -26.91 -27.77 56.52
C ASN A 28 -26.84 -26.93 55.24
N VAL A 29 -28.01 -26.56 54.71
CA VAL A 29 -28.12 -25.52 53.70
C VAL A 29 -27.66 -24.24 54.40
N ALA A 30 -26.43 -23.82 54.10
CA ALA A 30 -25.91 -22.55 54.59
C ALA A 30 -26.95 -21.45 54.30
N PRO A 31 -27.34 -20.64 55.30
CA PRO A 31 -28.37 -19.64 55.13
C PRO A 31 -27.97 -18.66 54.01
N GLN A 32 -28.94 -18.30 53.18
CA GLN A 32 -28.77 -17.45 52.01
C GLN A 32 -28.06 -16.14 52.40
N GLY A 33 -26.85 -15.92 51.87
CA GLY A 33 -26.06 -14.72 52.09
C GLY A 33 -24.78 -14.86 52.92
N GLU A 34 -24.45 -16.05 53.45
CA GLU A 34 -23.15 -16.29 54.08
C GLU A 34 -22.04 -16.54 53.03
N ARG A 35 -20.83 -16.03 53.30
CA ARG A 35 -19.64 -16.29 52.46
C ARG A 35 -19.06 -17.65 52.83
N ALA A 36 -18.78 -18.48 51.83
CA ALA A 36 -18.20 -19.80 51.99
C ALA A 36 -17.03 -20.02 51.02
N GLN A 37 -16.13 -20.93 51.38
CA GLN A 37 -15.11 -21.41 50.45
C GLN A 37 -15.79 -22.21 49.35
N MET A 38 -15.58 -21.81 48.10
CA MET A 38 -16.15 -22.45 46.93
C MET A 38 -15.05 -22.92 45.98
N SER A 39 -15.39 -23.89 45.14
CA SER A 39 -14.50 -24.43 44.11
C SER A 39 -15.28 -24.59 42.82
N PHE A 40 -14.71 -24.12 41.72
CA PHE A 40 -15.28 -24.30 40.39
C PHE A 40 -14.31 -25.10 39.52
N THR A 41 -14.79 -26.17 38.91
CA THR A 41 -14.04 -26.84 37.84
C THR A 41 -14.23 -26.03 36.55
N ALA A 42 -13.17 -25.40 36.08
CA ALA A 42 -13.16 -24.67 34.83
C ALA A 42 -12.58 -25.55 33.73
N THR A 43 -13.32 -25.68 32.63
CA THR A 43 -12.79 -26.26 31.38
C THR A 43 -12.38 -25.14 30.45
N SER A 44 -11.29 -25.31 29.69
CA SER A 44 -10.97 -24.35 28.64
C SER A 44 -12.09 -24.32 27.61
N ALA A 45 -12.47 -23.12 27.14
CA ALA A 45 -13.44 -23.02 26.04
C ALA A 45 -12.91 -23.82 24.85
N GLU A 46 -13.80 -24.53 24.15
CA GLU A 46 -13.44 -25.17 22.88
C GLU A 46 -12.91 -24.15 21.83
N THR A 47 -13.14 -22.85 22.06
CA THR A 47 -12.76 -21.74 21.18
C THR A 47 -11.77 -20.74 21.81
N ARG A 48 -11.04 -21.10 22.87
CA ARG A 48 -10.04 -20.20 23.47
C ARG A 48 -8.82 -20.06 22.54
N THR A 49 -8.38 -18.81 22.40
CA THR A 49 -7.37 -18.28 21.48
C THR A 49 -5.98 -18.90 21.46
N GLU A 50 -5.43 -19.31 22.59
CA GLU A 50 -3.99 -19.51 22.80
C GLU A 50 -3.52 -20.87 22.28
N LEU A 51 -2.41 -20.88 21.55
CA LEU A 51 -1.99 -22.04 20.77
C LEU A 51 -0.89 -22.80 21.51
N VAL A 52 -1.27 -23.72 22.40
CA VAL A 52 -0.45 -24.90 22.63
C VAL A 52 -0.79 -25.90 21.51
N ASP A 53 0.22 -26.40 20.80
CA ASP A 53 0.07 -27.32 19.65
C ASP A 53 -0.94 -26.87 18.57
N LYS A 54 -1.01 -25.56 18.32
CA LYS A 54 -1.75 -24.92 17.22
C LYS A 54 -3.28 -24.99 17.26
N THR A 55 -3.95 -25.40 18.34
CA THR A 55 -5.42 -25.19 18.48
C THR A 55 -6.01 -25.18 19.92
N LYS A 56 -5.25 -25.32 21.02
CA LYS A 56 -5.86 -25.52 22.36
C LYS A 56 -5.20 -24.70 23.49
N VAL A 57 -6.04 -24.11 24.33
CA VAL A 57 -5.64 -23.38 25.55
C VAL A 57 -5.64 -24.28 26.77
N HIS A 58 -4.58 -24.15 27.56
CA HIS A 58 -4.48 -24.71 28.90
C HIS A 58 -4.39 -23.59 29.92
N TRP A 59 -5.15 -23.74 30.99
CA TRP A 59 -4.97 -22.96 32.21
C TRP A 59 -3.57 -23.14 32.76
N GLN A 60 -3.06 -22.11 33.42
CA GLN A 60 -1.78 -22.14 34.11
C GLN A 60 -1.98 -21.93 35.61
N ALA A 61 -1.13 -22.57 36.40
CA ALA A 61 -1.04 -22.29 37.82
C ALA A 61 -0.76 -20.79 38.02
N GLY A 62 -1.61 -20.14 38.82
CA GLY A 62 -1.59 -18.69 39.05
C GLY A 62 -2.63 -17.91 38.23
N ASP A 63 -3.32 -18.53 37.28
CA ASP A 63 -4.46 -17.89 36.62
C ASP A 63 -5.52 -17.47 37.65
N GLU A 64 -6.15 -16.33 37.40
CA GLU A 64 -7.16 -15.72 38.27
C GLU A 64 -8.41 -15.32 37.48
N ILE A 65 -9.58 -15.60 38.04
CA ILE A 65 -10.89 -15.24 37.49
C ILE A 65 -11.63 -14.33 38.46
N ALA A 66 -12.37 -13.35 37.95
CA ALA A 66 -13.31 -12.56 38.74
C ALA A 66 -14.66 -13.29 38.75
N VAL A 67 -15.15 -13.66 39.94
CA VAL A 67 -16.43 -14.34 40.13
C VAL A 67 -17.49 -13.35 40.61
N PHE A 68 -18.65 -13.44 40.00
CA PHE A 68 -19.83 -12.64 40.26
C PHE A 68 -21.00 -13.56 40.58
N ARG A 69 -21.88 -13.12 41.47
CA ARG A 69 -23.20 -13.71 41.63
C ARG A 69 -24.20 -12.92 40.78
N GLN A 70 -25.08 -13.64 40.11
CA GLN A 70 -26.20 -13.05 39.40
C GLN A 70 -27.50 -13.40 40.13
N GLU A 71 -28.27 -12.38 40.49
CA GLU A 71 -29.58 -12.49 41.14
C GLU A 71 -30.60 -11.74 40.28
N SER A 72 -31.60 -12.48 39.80
CA SER A 72 -32.52 -12.00 38.77
C SER A 72 -31.74 -11.48 37.54
N ASN A 73 -31.83 -10.17 37.26
CA ASN A 73 -31.13 -9.50 36.16
C ASN A 73 -29.94 -8.65 36.64
N LYS A 74 -29.50 -8.84 37.89
CA LYS A 74 -28.42 -8.05 38.47
C LYS A 74 -27.16 -8.89 38.72
N VAL A 75 -26.01 -8.33 38.39
CA VAL A 75 -24.68 -8.92 38.58
C VAL A 75 -23.94 -8.18 39.69
N TYR A 76 -23.41 -8.93 40.64
CA TYR A 76 -22.66 -8.43 41.80
C TYR A 76 -21.30 -9.09 41.84
N PHE A 77 -20.23 -8.30 41.85
CA PHE A 77 -18.89 -8.83 42.08
C PHE A 77 -18.83 -9.46 43.47
N ASP A 78 -18.28 -10.67 43.54
CA ASP A 78 -18.13 -11.40 44.80
C ASP A 78 -16.66 -11.43 45.22
N ASN A 79 -15.82 -12.11 44.45
CA ASN A 79 -14.40 -12.21 44.73
C ASN A 79 -13.61 -12.72 43.53
N ASN A 80 -12.30 -12.62 43.60
CA ASN A 80 -11.43 -13.33 42.68
C ASN A 80 -11.13 -14.75 43.17
N PHE A 81 -10.97 -15.66 42.23
CA PHE A 81 -10.61 -17.05 42.46
C PHE A 81 -9.33 -17.36 41.69
N THR A 82 -8.44 -18.14 42.28
CA THR A 82 -7.18 -18.55 41.65
C THR A 82 -7.11 -20.06 41.48
N THR A 83 -6.27 -20.51 40.56
CA THR A 83 -5.93 -21.93 40.44
C THR A 83 -4.44 -22.17 40.71
N ALA A 84 -4.11 -23.28 41.35
CA ALA A 84 -2.72 -23.73 41.51
C ALA A 84 -2.34 -24.82 40.49
N GLU A 85 -3.26 -25.16 39.59
CA GLU A 85 -3.12 -26.25 38.63
C GLU A 85 -2.88 -25.70 37.21
N SER A 86 -2.20 -26.48 36.38
CA SER A 86 -2.11 -26.21 34.94
C SER A 86 -2.75 -27.35 34.17
N GLY A 87 -3.47 -27.04 33.09
CA GLY A 87 -4.06 -28.06 32.22
C GLY A 87 -5.33 -27.63 31.48
N PRO A 88 -5.95 -28.56 30.74
CA PRO A 88 -7.20 -28.29 30.01
C PRO A 88 -8.41 -28.08 30.92
N ALA A 89 -8.36 -28.63 32.12
CA ALA A 89 -9.35 -28.42 33.17
C ALA A 89 -8.62 -28.25 34.50
N VAL A 90 -9.02 -27.25 35.26
CA VAL A 90 -8.42 -26.91 36.55
C VAL A 90 -9.50 -26.52 37.55
N THR A 91 -9.17 -26.62 38.83
CA THR A 91 -10.04 -26.11 39.89
C THR A 91 -9.63 -24.70 40.29
N PHE A 92 -10.59 -23.77 40.25
CA PHE A 92 -10.47 -22.43 40.81
C PHE A 92 -11.05 -22.42 42.22
N THR A 93 -10.34 -21.83 43.17
CA THR A 93 -10.77 -21.76 44.57
C THR A 93 -10.78 -20.32 45.08
N GLY A 94 -11.74 -20.01 45.93
CA GLY A 94 -11.93 -18.67 46.50
C GLY A 94 -13.15 -18.63 47.41
N GLU A 95 -13.36 -17.48 48.06
CA GLU A 95 -14.56 -17.25 48.86
C GLU A 95 -15.64 -16.57 48.01
N ALA A 96 -16.87 -17.07 48.06
CA ALA A 96 -18.03 -16.42 47.45
C ALA A 96 -19.29 -16.59 48.33
N THR A 97 -20.32 -15.81 48.03
CA THR A 97 -21.66 -15.97 48.63
C THR A 97 -22.22 -17.33 48.23
N ALA A 98 -22.60 -18.18 49.18
CA ALA A 98 -23.15 -19.50 48.91
C ALA A 98 -24.59 -19.43 48.33
N ASN A 99 -24.95 -20.45 47.54
CA ASN A 99 -26.33 -20.67 47.05
C ASN A 99 -26.92 -19.51 46.22
N ALA A 100 -26.09 -18.83 45.42
CA ALA A 100 -26.59 -17.84 44.46
C ALA A 100 -27.42 -18.50 43.34
N GLU A 101 -28.34 -17.75 42.74
CA GLU A 101 -29.16 -18.25 41.61
C GLU A 101 -28.29 -18.68 40.42
N LYS A 102 -27.20 -17.94 40.18
CA LYS A 102 -26.22 -18.21 39.12
C LYS A 102 -24.89 -17.57 39.47
N TYR A 103 -23.79 -18.21 39.08
CA TYR A 103 -22.46 -17.59 39.11
C TYR A 103 -22.01 -17.24 37.69
N VAL A 104 -21.31 -16.13 37.57
CA VAL A 104 -20.67 -15.67 36.33
C VAL A 104 -19.18 -15.49 36.64
N ALA A 105 -18.30 -15.93 35.74
CA ALA A 105 -16.87 -15.75 35.91
C ALA A 105 -16.25 -15.08 34.69
N LEU A 106 -15.38 -14.10 34.93
CA LEU A 106 -14.62 -13.37 33.91
C LEU A 106 -13.14 -13.73 34.03
N TYR A 107 -12.51 -14.05 32.92
CA TYR A 107 -11.06 -14.23 32.81
C TYR A 107 -10.49 -13.26 31.77
N PRO A 108 -9.29 -12.70 31.98
CA PRO A 108 -8.59 -12.68 33.27
C PRO A 108 -9.32 -11.78 34.28
N SER A 109 -9.10 -12.00 35.58
CA SER A 109 -9.61 -11.12 36.64
C SER A 109 -9.23 -9.65 36.42
N SER A 110 -8.04 -9.40 35.86
CA SER A 110 -7.50 -8.06 35.57
C SER A 110 -8.28 -7.27 34.52
N ALA A 111 -9.12 -7.93 33.72
CA ALA A 111 -10.02 -7.25 32.79
C ALA A 111 -11.21 -6.59 33.50
N HIS A 112 -11.53 -6.99 34.74
CA HIS A 112 -12.60 -6.41 35.54
C HIS A 112 -12.17 -5.08 36.18
N VAL A 113 -12.96 -4.02 35.96
CA VAL A 113 -12.76 -2.71 36.62
C VAL A 113 -13.81 -2.46 37.70
N GLY A 114 -15.05 -2.88 37.46
CA GLY A 114 -16.16 -2.68 38.37
C GLY A 114 -17.49 -3.12 37.78
N THR A 115 -18.59 -2.70 38.42
CA THR A 115 -19.95 -2.90 37.91
C THR A 115 -20.72 -1.59 37.83
N LEU A 116 -21.61 -1.47 36.86
CA LEU A 116 -22.49 -0.30 36.70
C LEU A 116 -23.94 -0.72 36.89
N ASN A 117 -24.64 -0.06 37.83
CA ASN A 117 -26.05 -0.32 38.20
C ASN A 117 -26.36 -1.78 38.52
N ASN A 118 -25.34 -2.58 38.83
CA ASN A 118 -25.38 -4.04 38.93
C ASN A 118 -25.99 -4.70 37.68
N GLN A 119 -25.89 -4.11 36.50
CA GLN A 119 -26.39 -4.70 35.24
C GLN A 119 -25.30 -4.80 34.17
N GLN A 120 -24.14 -4.22 34.41
CA GLN A 120 -23.02 -4.26 33.50
C GLN A 120 -21.74 -4.53 34.27
N ILE A 121 -20.92 -5.44 33.75
CA ILE A 121 -19.51 -5.57 34.15
C ILE A 121 -18.72 -4.56 33.32
N ILE A 122 -17.97 -3.68 33.98
CA ILE A 122 -17.08 -2.72 33.32
C ILE A 122 -15.75 -3.41 33.03
N LEU A 123 -15.33 -3.36 31.78
CA LEU A 123 -14.11 -3.98 31.29
C LEU A 123 -13.02 -2.95 31.04
N ASN A 124 -11.78 -3.35 31.31
CA ASN A 124 -10.59 -2.75 30.74
C ASN A 124 -10.05 -3.68 29.66
N MET A 125 -10.56 -3.55 28.43
CA MET A 125 -9.96 -4.23 27.28
C MET A 125 -8.76 -3.41 26.82
N PRO A 126 -7.55 -4.00 26.79
CA PRO A 126 -6.35 -3.27 26.35
C PRO A 126 -6.45 -2.93 24.86
N ASP A 127 -6.44 -1.63 24.57
CA ASP A 127 -6.22 -1.06 23.24
C ASP A 127 -4.75 -1.22 22.81
N ILE A 128 -3.82 -1.20 23.78
CA ILE A 128 -2.41 -1.55 23.61
C ILE A 128 -2.15 -2.95 24.16
N GLN A 129 -1.82 -3.88 23.29
CA GLN A 129 -1.57 -5.29 23.56
C GLN A 129 -0.10 -5.63 23.32
N ASN A 130 0.44 -6.58 24.08
CA ASN A 130 1.80 -7.06 23.88
C ASN A 130 1.90 -7.98 22.66
N ALA A 131 2.85 -7.69 21.76
CA ALA A 131 3.19 -8.55 20.65
C ALA A 131 3.81 -9.86 21.16
N THR A 132 3.03 -10.95 21.12
CA THR A 132 3.45 -12.27 21.60
C THR A 132 3.69 -13.20 20.42
N ALA A 133 4.93 -13.63 20.20
CA ALA A 133 5.25 -14.49 19.06
C ALA A 133 4.45 -15.80 19.11
N GLY A 134 3.71 -16.09 18.04
CA GLY A 134 2.86 -17.28 17.92
C GLY A 134 1.54 -17.22 18.69
N SER A 135 1.24 -16.11 19.37
CA SER A 135 0.06 -15.96 20.23
C SER A 135 -0.44 -14.49 20.32
N PHE A 136 -1.43 -14.22 21.16
CA PHE A 136 -1.89 -12.87 21.52
C PHE A 136 -1.50 -12.56 22.97
N ASP A 137 -1.69 -11.31 23.39
CA ASP A 137 -1.54 -10.90 24.78
C ASP A 137 -2.56 -11.61 25.70
N PRO A 138 -2.13 -12.43 26.66
CA PRO A 138 -3.04 -13.11 27.59
C PRO A 138 -3.95 -12.15 28.38
N ALA A 139 -3.51 -10.91 28.63
CA ALA A 139 -4.33 -9.90 29.31
C ALA A 139 -5.53 -9.46 28.45
N ALA A 140 -5.44 -9.61 27.13
CA ALA A 140 -6.52 -9.32 26.20
C ALA A 140 -7.48 -10.52 26.01
N ASN A 141 -7.22 -11.68 26.61
CA ASN A 141 -7.99 -12.93 26.45
C ASN A 141 -9.31 -12.94 27.24
N ILE A 142 -10.17 -11.96 26.97
CA ILE A 142 -11.38 -11.79 27.76
C ILE A 142 -12.39 -12.89 27.42
N SER A 143 -12.68 -13.72 28.41
CA SER A 143 -13.63 -14.82 28.30
C SER A 143 -14.57 -14.84 29.50
N LEU A 144 -15.77 -15.37 29.27
CA LEU A 144 -16.83 -15.36 30.27
C LEU A 144 -17.42 -16.76 30.40
N ALA A 145 -17.66 -17.20 31.62
CA ALA A 145 -18.37 -18.42 31.94
C ALA A 145 -19.61 -18.11 32.78
N GLU A 146 -20.60 -18.99 32.69
CA GLU A 146 -21.72 -18.99 33.62
C GLU A 146 -21.86 -20.40 34.22
N SER A 147 -22.15 -20.48 35.52
CA SER A 147 -22.43 -21.71 36.24
C SER A 147 -23.84 -21.64 36.82
N THR A 148 -24.68 -22.59 36.41
CA THR A 148 -26.04 -22.78 36.95
C THR A 148 -26.09 -23.93 37.96
N ASP A 149 -25.08 -24.79 37.98
CA ASP A 149 -24.93 -25.90 38.93
C ASP A 149 -24.16 -25.50 40.20
N GLY A 150 -23.50 -24.33 40.19
CA GLY A 150 -22.65 -23.87 41.29
C GLY A 150 -21.28 -24.54 41.36
N GLU A 151 -20.93 -25.38 40.38
CA GLU A 151 -19.74 -26.23 40.42
C GLU A 151 -18.89 -26.13 39.13
N THR A 152 -19.52 -25.96 37.97
CA THR A 152 -18.81 -26.02 36.68
C THR A 152 -18.82 -24.68 35.96
N LEU A 153 -17.63 -24.22 35.53
CA LEU A 153 -17.48 -23.05 34.67
C LEU A 153 -17.06 -23.48 33.25
N ARG A 154 -17.89 -23.11 32.27
CA ARG A 154 -17.59 -23.27 30.84
C ARG A 154 -17.35 -21.90 30.24
N PHE A 155 -16.09 -21.56 30.03
CA PHE A 155 -15.71 -20.27 29.45
C PHE A 155 -16.05 -20.24 27.96
N GLU A 156 -16.47 -19.07 27.48
CA GLU A 156 -16.67 -18.73 26.07
C GLU A 156 -15.82 -17.51 25.75
N ASN A 157 -15.17 -17.50 24.58
CA ASN A 157 -14.43 -16.32 24.13
C ASN A 157 -15.42 -15.29 23.58
N LEU A 158 -15.39 -14.06 24.12
CA LEU A 158 -16.27 -12.97 23.69
C LEU A 158 -15.67 -12.16 22.52
N PHE A 159 -14.39 -12.37 22.21
CA PHE A 159 -13.62 -11.60 21.24
C PHE A 159 -13.17 -12.47 20.07
N GLY A 160 -12.87 -11.83 18.93
CA GLY A 160 -12.27 -12.46 17.77
C GLY A 160 -10.78 -12.16 17.70
N LEU A 161 -10.04 -12.98 16.95
CA LEU A 161 -8.63 -12.70 16.66
C LEU A 161 -8.43 -12.26 15.22
N VAL A 162 -7.52 -11.33 15.01
CA VAL A 162 -6.98 -10.99 13.68
C VAL A 162 -5.54 -11.47 13.63
N LYS A 163 -5.30 -12.50 12.83
CA LYS A 163 -4.00 -13.16 12.68
C LYS A 163 -3.27 -12.61 11.46
N PHE A 164 -1.98 -12.32 11.60
CA PHE A 164 -1.07 -12.07 10.48
C PHE A 164 0.31 -12.64 10.76
N SER A 165 1.16 -12.70 9.74
CA SER A 165 2.58 -13.01 9.86
C SER A 165 3.39 -12.07 8.97
N ARG A 166 4.70 -11.95 9.20
CA ARG A 166 5.61 -11.20 8.33
C ARG A 166 6.45 -12.17 7.48
N PRO A 167 6.76 -11.84 6.20
CA PRO A 167 7.62 -12.67 5.37
C PRO A 167 8.99 -12.89 5.99
N THR A 168 9.51 -14.12 5.91
CA THR A 168 10.90 -14.42 6.33
C THR A 168 11.95 -13.67 5.53
N THR A 169 11.58 -13.13 4.36
CA THR A 169 12.44 -12.32 3.49
C THR A 169 12.50 -10.85 3.90
N SER A 170 11.56 -10.36 4.72
CA SER A 170 11.50 -8.96 5.12
C SER A 170 12.72 -8.59 5.98
N ASN A 171 13.42 -7.53 5.60
CA ASN A 171 14.60 -7.04 6.32
C ASN A 171 14.29 -5.93 7.36
N ARG A 172 13.00 -5.64 7.59
CA ARG A 172 12.52 -4.56 8.47
C ARG A 172 12.53 -4.95 9.95
N ASN A 173 12.79 -3.98 10.84
CA ASN A 173 12.81 -4.20 12.30
C ASN A 173 11.55 -3.63 12.95
N ILE A 174 10.42 -4.28 12.71
CA ILE A 174 9.11 -3.80 13.18
C ILE A 174 8.98 -3.96 14.70
N VAL A 175 8.64 -2.86 15.38
CA VAL A 175 8.47 -2.76 16.85
C VAL A 175 7.04 -2.47 17.27
N GLN A 176 6.15 -2.22 16.31
CA GLN A 176 4.72 -2.02 16.57
C GLN A 176 3.91 -2.36 15.32
N ALA A 177 2.71 -2.88 15.50
CA ALA A 177 1.68 -2.93 14.47
C ALA A 177 0.37 -2.37 15.01
N THR A 178 -0.35 -1.56 14.22
CA THR A 178 -1.62 -0.97 14.65
C THR A 178 -2.72 -1.32 13.67
N LEU A 179 -3.77 -2.00 14.11
CA LEU A 179 -4.94 -2.32 13.32
C LEU A 179 -5.97 -1.20 13.41
N HIS A 180 -6.54 -0.81 12.27
CA HIS A 180 -7.59 0.19 12.13
C HIS A 180 -8.72 -0.28 11.20
N GLY A 181 -9.95 0.15 11.46
CA GLY A 181 -11.04 0.08 10.50
C GLY A 181 -11.00 1.24 9.50
N ASN A 182 -11.23 0.98 8.20
CA ASN A 182 -11.23 2.03 7.17
C ASN A 182 -12.40 3.03 7.29
N ASN A 183 -13.37 2.77 8.18
CA ASN A 183 -14.51 3.64 8.41
C ASN A 183 -14.60 4.11 9.88
N GLY A 184 -13.49 4.03 10.65
CA GLY A 184 -13.46 4.45 12.05
C GLY A 184 -14.27 3.53 12.97
N GLU A 185 -14.38 2.24 12.63
CA GLU A 185 -15.06 1.27 13.49
C GLU A 185 -14.32 1.09 14.83
N ILE A 186 -15.04 1.27 15.93
CA ILE A 186 -14.52 1.00 17.29
C ILE A 186 -14.09 -0.45 17.41
N LEU A 187 -12.87 -0.72 17.91
CA LEU A 187 -12.29 -2.06 17.96
C LEU A 187 -12.26 -2.67 19.37
N ILE A 188 -12.45 -1.85 20.41
CA ILE A 188 -12.47 -2.28 21.81
C ILE A 188 -13.89 -2.29 22.41
N ALA A 189 -14.07 -3.02 23.51
CA ALA A 189 -15.28 -2.99 24.33
C ALA A 189 -14.97 -2.51 25.75
N SER A 190 -15.89 -1.75 26.35
CA SER A 190 -15.79 -1.18 27.69
C SER A 190 -16.64 -1.91 28.74
N GLY A 191 -17.44 -2.89 28.33
CA GLY A 191 -18.22 -3.66 29.28
C GLY A 191 -19.00 -4.83 28.70
N ILE A 192 -19.69 -5.55 29.59
CA ILE A 192 -20.59 -6.65 29.28
C ILE A 192 -21.93 -6.36 29.96
N GLN A 193 -22.98 -6.17 29.18
CA GLN A 193 -24.35 -5.91 29.65
C GLN A 193 -25.08 -7.22 29.95
N PHE A 194 -25.78 -7.22 31.08
CA PHE A 194 -26.70 -8.26 31.51
C PHE A 194 -28.14 -7.72 31.59
N PRO A 195 -29.15 -8.57 31.32
CA PRO A 195 -29.03 -9.94 30.79
C PRO A 195 -28.59 -9.94 29.32
N GLY A 196 -27.99 -11.04 28.86
CA GLY A 196 -27.69 -11.26 27.43
C GLY A 196 -26.20 -11.28 27.04
N LYS A 197 -25.28 -10.95 27.94
CA LYS A 197 -23.82 -10.96 27.70
C LYS A 197 -23.39 -10.09 26.51
N THR A 198 -24.08 -8.97 26.28
CA THR A 198 -23.81 -8.09 25.12
C THR A 198 -22.62 -7.19 25.41
N LEU A 199 -21.64 -7.14 24.50
CA LEU A 199 -20.53 -6.20 24.65
C LEU A 199 -21.00 -4.75 24.48
N VAL A 200 -20.58 -3.91 25.42
CA VAL A 200 -20.83 -2.47 25.43
C VAL A 200 -19.58 -1.75 24.91
N TYR A 201 -19.80 -0.74 24.08
CA TYR A 201 -18.76 0.16 23.57
C TYR A 201 -19.40 1.51 23.26
N ASP A 202 -18.58 2.55 23.28
CA ASP A 202 -18.97 3.94 23.07
C ASP A 202 -18.18 4.51 21.89
N THR A 203 -18.87 5.13 20.93
CA THR A 203 -18.23 5.69 19.73
C THR A 203 -17.43 6.97 19.99
N GLU A 204 -17.58 7.60 21.14
CA GLU A 204 -16.89 8.82 21.55
C GLU A 204 -15.65 8.53 22.41
N TYR A 205 -15.71 7.49 23.25
CA TYR A 205 -14.67 7.24 24.27
C TYR A 205 -13.83 5.99 24.03
N ASN A 206 -14.25 5.08 23.14
CA ASN A 206 -13.47 3.89 22.84
C ASN A 206 -12.60 4.08 21.60
N GLU A 207 -11.46 3.39 21.58
CA GLU A 207 -10.49 3.46 20.49
C GLU A 207 -10.99 2.72 19.24
N ASP A 208 -10.72 3.33 18.09
CA ASP A 208 -10.96 2.78 16.75
C ASP A 208 -9.75 1.98 16.21
N LYS A 209 -8.81 1.67 17.10
CA LYS A 209 -7.57 0.97 16.81
C LYS A 209 -7.17 -0.01 17.91
N ILE A 210 -6.36 -0.99 17.54
CA ILE A 210 -5.61 -1.84 18.47
C ILE A 210 -4.14 -1.75 18.11
N VAL A 211 -3.29 -1.50 19.10
CA VAL A 211 -1.84 -1.46 18.97
C VAL A 211 -1.25 -2.77 19.50
N LEU A 212 -0.45 -3.46 18.71
CA LEU A 212 0.48 -4.49 19.17
C LEU A 212 1.85 -3.86 19.39
N GLN A 213 2.29 -3.81 20.64
CA GLN A 213 3.55 -3.23 21.04
C GLN A 213 4.58 -4.33 21.34
N GLY A 214 5.78 -4.21 20.78
CA GLY A 214 6.86 -5.18 20.95
C GLY A 214 7.42 -5.63 19.60
N GLU A 215 8.52 -6.37 19.63
CA GLU A 215 9.17 -6.84 18.41
C GLU A 215 8.26 -7.83 17.65
N ILE A 216 8.01 -7.51 16.38
CA ILE A 216 7.20 -8.32 15.47
C ILE A 216 8.15 -9.03 14.52
N ALA A 217 8.59 -10.23 14.90
CA ALA A 217 9.54 -11.03 14.14
C ALA A 217 8.95 -11.56 12.81
N THR A 218 9.84 -11.96 11.91
CA THR A 218 9.46 -12.61 10.65
C THR A 218 9.18 -14.10 10.84
N GLY A 219 8.38 -14.69 9.93
CA GLY A 219 8.11 -16.14 9.90
C GLY A 219 7.30 -16.70 11.07
N THR A 220 6.73 -15.84 11.92
CA THR A 220 5.88 -16.22 13.05
C THR A 220 4.55 -15.47 13.00
N ASP A 221 3.52 -16.08 13.58
CA ASP A 221 2.18 -15.51 13.65
C ASP A 221 2.06 -14.51 14.81
N TYR A 222 1.29 -13.45 14.60
CA TYR A 222 0.88 -12.48 15.60
C TYR A 222 -0.62 -12.23 15.51
N TYR A 223 -1.23 -11.84 16.63
CA TYR A 223 -2.68 -11.81 16.80
C TYR A 223 -3.11 -10.53 17.52
N PHE A 224 -4.01 -9.77 16.91
CA PHE A 224 -4.79 -8.74 17.62
C PHE A 224 -6.02 -9.40 18.25
N VAL A 225 -6.35 -9.06 19.50
CA VAL A 225 -7.66 -9.37 20.08
C VAL A 225 -8.59 -8.20 19.83
N VAL A 226 -9.73 -8.46 19.19
CA VAL A 226 -10.65 -7.43 18.70
C VAL A 226 -12.08 -7.81 19.05
N ARG A 227 -12.92 -6.83 19.42
CA ARG A 227 -14.34 -7.12 19.63
C ARG A 227 -14.98 -7.63 18.32
N PRO A 228 -16.07 -8.39 18.37
CA PRO A 228 -16.85 -8.71 17.19
C PRO A 228 -17.33 -7.44 16.49
N VAL A 229 -16.93 -7.26 15.22
CA VAL A 229 -17.22 -6.07 14.41
C VAL A 229 -17.17 -6.41 12.93
N VAL A 230 -17.94 -5.69 12.12
CA VAL A 230 -17.84 -5.72 10.66
C VAL A 230 -17.11 -4.47 10.22
N LEU A 231 -15.91 -4.63 9.66
CA LEU A 231 -15.11 -3.57 9.07
C LEU A 231 -15.65 -3.34 7.66
N THR A 232 -16.59 -2.40 7.55
CA THR A 232 -17.48 -2.23 6.38
C THR A 232 -16.76 -1.76 5.13
N LYS A 233 -15.64 -1.04 5.27
CA LYS A 233 -14.76 -0.61 4.16
C LYS A 233 -13.42 -1.34 4.14
N GLY A 234 -13.33 -2.45 4.88
CA GLY A 234 -12.07 -3.13 5.17
C GLY A 234 -11.27 -2.43 6.25
N PHE A 235 -9.96 -2.61 6.23
CA PHE A 235 -9.05 -2.25 7.31
C PHE A 235 -7.70 -1.81 6.77
N TYR A 236 -6.89 -1.20 7.62
CA TYR A 236 -5.46 -1.05 7.39
C TYR A 236 -4.68 -1.41 8.64
N ILE A 237 -3.46 -1.90 8.45
CA ILE A 237 -2.49 -2.14 9.52
C ILE A 237 -1.29 -1.25 9.25
N THR A 238 -0.95 -0.40 10.21
CA THR A 238 0.32 0.33 10.18
C THR A 238 1.40 -0.47 10.92
N PHE A 239 2.64 -0.38 10.45
CA PHE A 239 3.80 -1.01 11.06
C PHE A 239 4.86 0.05 11.33
N LEU A 240 5.29 0.18 12.58
CA LEU A 240 6.38 1.08 12.97
C LEU A 240 7.69 0.29 12.99
N ASP A 241 8.66 0.69 12.17
CA ASP A 241 10.02 0.19 12.22
C ASP A 241 10.80 0.91 13.33
N LYS A 242 11.83 0.25 13.85
CA LYS A 242 12.71 0.74 14.90
C LYS A 242 13.41 2.05 14.54
N ASP A 243 13.58 2.33 13.25
CA ASP A 243 14.12 3.61 12.75
C ASP A 243 13.12 4.78 12.78
N GLY A 244 11.85 4.52 13.13
CA GLY A 244 10.77 5.50 13.18
C GLY A 244 9.92 5.56 11.92
N THR A 245 10.23 4.78 10.88
CA THR A 245 9.44 4.75 9.65
C THR A 245 8.15 3.96 9.84
N GLU A 246 7.03 4.51 9.35
CA GLU A 246 5.74 3.83 9.33
C GLU A 246 5.40 3.28 7.94
N TYR A 247 4.94 2.04 7.90
CA TYR A 247 4.43 1.35 6.70
C TYR A 247 2.94 1.06 6.88
N SER A 248 2.18 0.91 5.80
CA SER A 248 0.76 0.55 5.89
C SER A 248 0.39 -0.53 4.87
N VAL A 249 -0.35 -1.53 5.32
CA VAL A 249 -0.96 -2.56 4.48
C VAL A 249 -2.48 -2.41 4.59
N THR A 250 -3.15 -2.18 3.47
CA THR A 250 -4.58 -1.87 3.42
C THR A 250 -5.37 -2.96 2.69
N GLY A 251 -6.44 -3.45 3.30
CA GLY A 251 -7.47 -4.27 2.66
C GLY A 251 -8.76 -3.46 2.49
N THR A 252 -9.30 -3.40 1.28
CA THR A 252 -10.49 -2.55 0.97
C THR A 252 -11.81 -3.31 0.98
N ASN A 253 -11.77 -4.64 1.06
CA ASN A 253 -12.97 -5.46 1.09
C ASN A 253 -13.54 -5.52 2.51
N PRO A 254 -14.87 -5.54 2.67
CA PRO A 254 -15.48 -5.72 3.98
C PRO A 254 -15.00 -7.00 4.67
N ALA A 255 -14.70 -6.93 5.97
CA ALA A 255 -14.26 -8.07 6.77
C ALA A 255 -15.09 -8.19 8.05
N SER A 256 -15.45 -9.41 8.44
CA SER A 256 -16.21 -9.67 9.67
C SER A 256 -15.33 -10.40 10.69
N ILE A 257 -15.16 -9.78 11.85
CA ILE A 257 -14.53 -10.36 13.03
C ILE A 257 -15.64 -10.87 13.95
N LYS A 258 -15.54 -12.12 14.41
CA LYS A 258 -16.56 -12.80 15.22
C LYS A 258 -15.94 -13.38 16.48
N ALA A 259 -16.73 -13.42 17.56
CA ALA A 259 -16.33 -14.03 18.82
C ALA A 259 -15.92 -15.51 18.61
N GLY A 260 -14.74 -15.90 19.10
CA GLY A 260 -14.22 -17.27 18.99
C GLY A 260 -13.73 -17.67 17.59
N TYR A 261 -13.60 -16.73 16.65
CA TYR A 261 -13.06 -16.98 15.31
C TYR A 261 -11.75 -16.23 15.07
N ILE A 262 -10.89 -16.81 14.24
CA ILE A 262 -9.66 -16.19 13.74
C ILE A 262 -9.90 -15.69 12.31
N LEU A 263 -9.82 -14.38 12.11
CA LEU A 263 -9.65 -13.77 10.80
C LEU A 263 -8.18 -13.84 10.42
N ASN A 264 -7.82 -14.74 9.51
CA ASN A 264 -6.44 -14.90 9.06
C ASN A 264 -6.15 -14.03 7.83
N LEU A 265 -5.28 -13.03 8.00
CA LEU A 265 -4.84 -12.14 6.94
C LEU A 265 -3.67 -12.70 6.11
N GLY A 266 -3.07 -13.80 6.57
CA GLY A 266 -1.91 -14.41 5.92
C GLY A 266 -0.62 -13.66 6.20
N GLU A 267 0.28 -13.69 5.22
CA GLU A 267 1.56 -13.00 5.27
C GLU A 267 1.39 -11.55 4.79
N LEU A 268 1.76 -10.59 5.63
CA LEU A 268 1.72 -9.16 5.35
C LEU A 268 3.15 -8.66 5.23
N ASP A 269 3.53 -8.27 4.02
CA ASP A 269 4.84 -7.70 3.75
C ASP A 269 4.81 -6.17 3.93
N PRO A 270 5.51 -5.61 4.92
CA PRO A 270 5.68 -4.16 5.04
C PRO A 270 6.66 -3.57 4.00
N GLU A 271 7.17 -4.34 3.01
CA GLU A 271 8.04 -3.79 1.96
C GLU A 271 7.31 -2.93 0.91
N ALA A 272 7.72 -1.66 0.90
CA ALA A 272 7.45 -0.56 -0.04
C ALA A 272 5.96 -0.16 -0.20
N VAL A 273 5.58 0.88 0.57
CA VAL A 273 4.96 2.03 -0.12
C VAL A 273 5.87 2.32 -1.29
N LYS A 274 5.37 2.18 -2.53
CA LYS A 274 6.11 2.62 -3.70
C LYS A 274 6.51 4.07 -3.42
N THR A 275 7.79 4.33 -3.12
CA THR A 275 8.27 5.71 -3.13
C THR A 275 7.97 6.20 -4.53
N ASP A 276 7.33 7.36 -4.64
CA ASP A 276 7.02 7.88 -5.98
C ASP A 276 8.33 8.19 -6.72
N PHE A 277 9.31 8.69 -5.97
CA PHE A 277 10.67 8.96 -6.40
C PHE A 277 11.63 9.04 -5.19
N ASP A 278 12.93 8.94 -5.45
CA ASP A 278 14.02 9.38 -4.57
C ASP A 278 14.74 10.59 -5.18
N TYR A 279 15.38 11.42 -4.35
CA TYR A 279 16.17 12.57 -4.81
C TYR A 279 17.57 12.61 -4.21
N ASP A 280 18.60 12.56 -5.08
CA ASP A 280 20.01 12.70 -4.70
C ASP A 280 20.49 14.14 -4.92
N TYR A 281 20.71 14.84 -3.80
CA TYR A 281 21.20 16.21 -3.77
C TYR A 281 22.62 16.39 -4.31
N ALA A 282 23.47 15.36 -4.22
CA ALA A 282 24.85 15.44 -4.67
C ALA A 282 24.94 15.44 -6.21
N THR A 283 24.04 14.70 -6.85
CA THR A 283 23.99 14.55 -8.31
C THR A 283 22.83 15.32 -8.97
N ASN A 284 21.99 15.99 -8.16
CA ASN A 284 20.79 16.70 -8.62
C ASN A 284 19.81 15.76 -9.34
N THR A 285 19.63 14.53 -8.84
CA THR A 285 18.97 13.44 -9.60
C THR A 285 17.71 12.91 -8.93
N PHE A 286 16.61 12.91 -9.66
CA PHE A 286 15.40 12.16 -9.33
C PHE A 286 15.50 10.73 -9.84
N THR A 287 15.23 9.74 -8.99
CA THR A 287 15.03 8.34 -9.38
C THR A 287 13.53 8.05 -9.24
N VAL A 288 12.86 7.76 -10.34
CA VAL A 288 11.38 7.76 -10.44
C VAL A 288 10.84 6.34 -10.63
N TYR A 289 9.81 6.00 -9.84
CA TYR A 289 9.19 4.66 -9.82
C TYR A 289 7.71 4.66 -10.24
N THR A 290 7.04 5.82 -10.20
CA THR A 290 5.59 5.93 -10.45
C THR A 290 5.24 7.13 -11.32
N GLU A 291 3.99 7.15 -11.83
CA GLU A 291 3.45 8.33 -12.53
C GLU A 291 3.50 9.58 -11.64
N THR A 292 3.17 9.45 -10.35
CA THR A 292 3.21 10.57 -9.40
C THR A 292 4.63 11.12 -9.27
N GLY A 293 5.64 10.25 -9.15
CA GLY A 293 7.03 10.69 -9.07
C GLY A 293 7.51 11.38 -10.34
N LEU A 294 7.10 10.86 -11.50
CA LEU A 294 7.41 11.48 -12.79
C LEU A 294 6.79 12.88 -12.90
N ARG A 295 5.56 13.05 -12.42
CA ARG A 295 4.87 14.35 -12.39
C ARG A 295 5.49 15.31 -11.38
N ASN A 296 5.95 14.83 -10.23
CA ASN A 296 6.62 15.65 -9.22
C ASN A 296 7.97 16.17 -9.73
N TRP A 297 8.78 15.33 -10.37
CA TRP A 297 10.00 15.79 -11.03
C TRP A 297 9.69 16.83 -12.11
N ALA A 298 8.72 16.54 -12.98
CA ALA A 298 8.30 17.46 -14.04
C ALA A 298 7.85 18.82 -13.48
N GLU A 299 7.15 18.82 -12.35
CA GLU A 299 6.72 20.02 -11.66
C GLU A 299 7.89 20.78 -11.02
N ALA A 300 8.84 20.08 -10.40
CA ALA A 300 10.05 20.68 -9.87
C ALA A 300 10.79 21.47 -10.97
N VAL A 301 10.96 20.88 -12.17
CA VAL A 301 11.56 21.56 -13.33
C VAL A 301 10.80 22.84 -13.68
N ARG A 302 9.46 22.85 -13.62
CA ARG A 302 8.64 24.04 -13.91
C ARG A 302 8.74 25.14 -12.85
N MET A 303 9.13 24.78 -11.62
CA MET A 303 9.39 25.78 -10.57
C MET A 303 10.69 26.54 -10.77
N GLU A 304 11.52 26.14 -11.75
CA GLU A 304 12.83 26.74 -12.13
C GLU A 304 13.92 26.57 -11.06
N SER A 305 13.61 26.88 -9.80
CA SER A 305 14.52 26.75 -8.68
C SER A 305 13.76 26.41 -7.39
N ALA A 306 14.47 25.81 -6.44
CA ALA A 306 13.96 25.56 -5.11
C ALA A 306 15.02 25.87 -4.05
N GLU A 307 14.62 26.36 -2.88
CA GLU A 307 15.50 26.42 -1.72
C GLU A 307 15.49 25.09 -0.98
N ILE A 308 16.64 24.43 -0.93
CA ILE A 308 16.82 23.16 -0.23
C ILE A 308 18.00 23.31 0.72
N ASN A 309 17.76 23.08 2.02
CA ASN A 309 18.78 23.20 3.07
C ASN A 309 19.52 24.56 3.05
N GLY A 310 18.79 25.64 2.76
CA GLY A 310 19.33 27.00 2.69
C GLY A 310 20.18 27.28 1.45
N LYS A 311 20.11 26.44 0.41
CA LYS A 311 20.76 26.66 -0.89
C LYS A 311 19.72 26.69 -2.00
N THR A 312 19.83 27.67 -2.90
CA THR A 312 19.08 27.68 -4.16
C THR A 312 19.62 26.59 -5.07
N VAL A 313 18.76 25.68 -5.50
CA VAL A 313 19.05 24.61 -6.44
C VAL A 313 18.29 24.90 -7.73
N ASP A 314 18.99 24.85 -8.86
CA ASP A 314 18.40 24.96 -10.20
C ASP A 314 17.66 23.67 -10.54
N MET A 315 16.33 23.75 -10.59
CA MET A 315 15.48 22.61 -10.89
C MET A 315 15.46 22.27 -12.39
N THR A 316 15.79 23.22 -13.28
CA THR A 316 15.84 22.99 -14.73
C THR A 316 16.97 22.05 -15.14
N ALA A 317 18.00 21.97 -14.31
CA ALA A 317 19.17 21.12 -14.45
C ALA A 317 19.06 19.78 -13.69
N THR A 318 17.88 19.45 -13.13
CA THR A 318 17.69 18.18 -12.41
C THR A 318 17.70 17.00 -13.37
N ASN A 319 18.46 15.96 -13.04
CA ASN A 319 18.42 14.70 -13.76
C ASN A 319 17.18 13.89 -13.36
N CYS A 320 16.71 13.04 -14.26
CA CYS A 320 15.63 12.11 -14.00
C CYS A 320 15.97 10.74 -14.58
N ILE A 321 15.90 9.72 -13.73
CA ILE A 321 16.16 8.33 -14.07
C ILE A 321 14.88 7.54 -13.82
N LEU A 322 14.42 6.77 -14.80
CA LEU A 322 13.33 5.82 -14.60
C LEU A 322 13.87 4.48 -14.09
N GLU A 323 13.18 3.89 -13.10
CA GLU A 323 13.40 2.52 -12.64
C GLU A 323 12.18 1.61 -12.87
N ALA A 324 11.17 2.13 -13.57
CA ALA A 324 9.96 1.39 -13.91
C ALA A 324 9.34 1.91 -15.21
N ASP A 325 8.56 1.05 -15.88
CA ASP A 325 7.64 1.47 -16.92
C ASP A 325 6.51 2.31 -16.31
N ILE A 326 6.22 3.48 -16.90
CA ILE A 326 5.25 4.44 -16.38
C ILE A 326 4.05 4.54 -17.32
N ALA A 327 2.85 4.30 -16.80
CA ALA A 327 1.59 4.57 -17.50
C ALA A 327 1.02 5.92 -17.05
N LEU A 328 0.91 6.87 -17.99
CA LEU A 328 0.28 8.16 -17.74
C LEU A 328 -1.25 8.01 -17.84
N THR A 329 -1.95 8.40 -16.78
CA THR A 329 -3.41 8.27 -16.66
C THR A 329 -4.16 9.58 -16.87
N LYS A 330 -3.45 10.72 -16.82
CA LYS A 330 -4.01 12.07 -16.99
C LYS A 330 -3.30 12.80 -18.13
N GLU A 331 -3.90 13.91 -18.59
CA GLU A 331 -3.25 14.86 -19.51
C GLU A 331 -1.84 15.22 -18.99
N TRP A 332 -0.90 15.32 -19.93
CA TRP A 332 0.48 15.68 -19.67
C TRP A 332 0.67 17.17 -19.90
N GLU A 333 1.41 17.78 -18.99
CA GLU A 333 1.90 19.14 -19.13
C GLU A 333 3.38 19.07 -19.52
N SER A 334 3.80 19.86 -20.50
CA SER A 334 5.18 19.80 -21.01
C SER A 334 6.20 20.10 -19.90
N VAL A 335 7.34 19.41 -19.91
CA VAL A 335 8.51 19.74 -19.08
C VAL A 335 9.36 20.78 -19.79
N GLY A 336 9.70 21.86 -19.10
CA GLY A 336 10.34 23.03 -19.70
C GLY A 336 9.34 23.86 -20.51
N TYR A 337 9.26 25.15 -20.19
CA TYR A 337 8.31 26.12 -20.74
C TYR A 337 9.05 27.39 -21.25
N GLY A 338 8.33 28.46 -21.61
CA GLY A 338 8.89 29.80 -21.85
C GLY A 338 8.71 30.31 -23.28
N SER A 339 8.61 31.64 -23.40
CA SER A 339 8.68 32.34 -24.69
C SER A 339 10.09 32.25 -25.30
N PHE A 340 10.23 32.52 -26.61
CA PHE A 340 11.53 32.54 -27.31
C PHE A 340 12.62 33.36 -26.59
N ASN A 341 12.22 34.32 -25.75
CA ASN A 341 13.10 35.25 -25.04
C ASN A 341 13.40 34.83 -23.58
N GLU A 342 12.83 33.74 -23.09
CA GLU A 342 12.98 33.24 -21.72
C GLU A 342 13.75 31.91 -21.75
N ASP A 343 15.07 31.99 -21.75
CA ASP A 343 15.93 30.81 -21.82
C ASP A 343 16.06 30.05 -20.49
N GLY A 344 15.69 30.70 -19.38
CA GLY A 344 15.72 30.12 -18.02
C GLY A 344 14.67 29.04 -17.75
N LEU A 345 13.80 28.74 -18.72
CA LEU A 345 12.67 27.83 -18.56
C LEU A 345 12.82 26.51 -19.34
N ALA A 346 13.86 26.37 -20.16
CA ALA A 346 14.12 25.14 -20.91
C ALA A 346 14.73 24.07 -19.99
N TYR A 347 14.40 22.80 -20.23
CA TYR A 347 15.06 21.71 -19.51
C TYR A 347 16.50 21.56 -19.99
N THR A 348 17.44 21.45 -19.06
CA THR A 348 18.90 21.39 -19.31
C THR A 348 19.56 20.12 -18.74
N GLY A 349 18.84 19.35 -17.91
CA GLY A 349 19.35 18.13 -17.28
C GLY A 349 19.42 16.91 -18.19
N THR A 350 19.67 15.74 -17.57
CA THR A 350 19.63 14.43 -18.22
C THR A 350 18.37 13.66 -17.85
N PHE A 351 17.58 13.29 -18.85
CA PHE A 351 16.48 12.34 -18.73
C PHE A 351 16.92 10.98 -19.28
N ASP A 352 17.06 9.99 -18.39
CA ASP A 352 17.47 8.63 -18.74
C ASP A 352 16.35 7.64 -18.43
N GLY A 353 15.71 7.13 -19.48
CA GLY A 353 14.68 6.11 -19.34
C GLY A 353 15.22 4.74 -18.92
N LYS A 354 16.54 4.49 -18.93
CA LYS A 354 17.16 3.19 -18.62
C LYS A 354 16.55 1.97 -19.36
N GLY A 355 15.91 2.21 -20.51
CA GLY A 355 15.22 1.19 -21.31
C GLY A 355 13.72 1.04 -21.00
N HIS A 356 13.18 1.82 -20.07
CA HIS A 356 11.78 1.79 -19.69
C HIS A 356 10.85 2.49 -20.69
N THR A 357 9.57 2.13 -20.59
CA THR A 357 8.49 2.65 -21.43
C THR A 357 7.61 3.64 -20.66
N ILE A 358 7.36 4.81 -21.25
CA ILE A 358 6.28 5.72 -20.88
C ILE A 358 5.10 5.47 -21.82
N SER A 359 3.93 5.12 -21.29
CA SER A 359 2.73 4.88 -22.10
C SER A 359 1.63 5.88 -21.80
N GLY A 360 0.76 6.15 -22.79
CA GLY A 360 -0.43 6.97 -22.57
C GLY A 360 -0.18 8.48 -22.49
N LEU A 361 0.98 8.96 -22.95
CA LEU A 361 1.25 10.39 -23.07
C LEU A 361 0.14 11.07 -23.88
N LYS A 362 -0.62 11.97 -23.26
CA LYS A 362 -1.72 12.71 -23.90
C LYS A 362 -1.55 14.20 -23.65
N LEU A 363 -1.39 14.98 -24.71
CA LEU A 363 -1.26 16.43 -24.66
C LEU A 363 -2.23 17.03 -25.69
N THR A 364 -3.27 17.69 -25.18
CA THR A 364 -4.30 18.33 -26.02
C THR A 364 -4.24 19.86 -26.01
N GLY A 365 -3.56 20.45 -25.03
CA GLY A 365 -3.23 21.87 -24.95
C GLY A 365 -1.72 22.04 -24.73
N ALA A 366 -1.08 22.83 -25.56
CA ALA A 366 0.31 23.19 -25.44
C ALA A 366 0.46 24.40 -24.49
N THR A 367 1.58 24.47 -23.79
CA THR A 367 1.80 25.53 -22.80
C THR A 367 1.96 26.89 -23.51
N PHE A 368 1.09 27.84 -23.21
CA PHE A 368 0.88 29.08 -23.96
C PHE A 368 2.05 30.07 -23.84
N ALA A 369 2.85 30.32 -24.87
CA ALA A 369 4.05 31.17 -24.82
C ALA A 369 3.82 32.70 -25.05
N GLY A 370 2.63 33.22 -24.71
CA GLY A 370 2.27 34.63 -24.94
C GLY A 370 1.56 34.89 -26.27
N LEU A 371 0.97 36.09 -26.41
CA LEU A 371 0.19 36.48 -27.60
C LEU A 371 1.08 36.61 -28.84
N GLY A 372 0.98 35.67 -29.79
CA GLY A 372 1.54 35.79 -31.14
C GLY A 372 2.46 34.66 -31.60
N ASN A 373 2.89 33.77 -30.70
CA ASN A 373 3.79 32.66 -31.00
C ASN A 373 3.08 31.30 -30.87
N ALA A 374 3.49 30.31 -31.68
CA ALA A 374 3.02 28.94 -31.51
C ALA A 374 3.60 28.33 -30.22
N PRO A 375 2.79 27.73 -29.34
CA PRO A 375 3.31 27.04 -28.16
C PRO A 375 4.08 25.78 -28.58
N TYR A 376 5.07 25.36 -27.79
CA TYR A 376 5.83 24.12 -28.02
C TYR A 376 5.22 22.95 -27.25
N ALA A 377 5.08 21.81 -27.90
CA ALA A 377 4.41 20.65 -27.33
C ALA A 377 5.20 19.36 -27.53
N GLY A 378 5.37 18.65 -26.41
CA GLY A 378 5.93 17.32 -26.35
C GLY A 378 5.96 16.83 -24.91
N PHE A 379 6.63 15.70 -24.65
CA PHE A 379 6.97 15.35 -23.28
C PHE A 379 7.76 16.49 -22.62
N PHE A 380 8.71 17.03 -23.38
CA PHE A 380 9.36 18.31 -23.15
C PHE A 380 8.75 19.39 -24.06
N GLY A 381 8.57 20.60 -23.53
CA GLY A 381 8.24 21.76 -24.35
C GLY A 381 9.49 22.24 -25.07
N ARG A 382 10.54 22.56 -24.28
CA ARG A 382 11.83 23.07 -24.75
C ARG A 382 12.99 22.34 -24.08
N LEU A 383 13.97 21.94 -24.89
CA LEU A 383 15.27 21.41 -24.47
C LEU A 383 16.38 22.42 -24.80
N ASN A 384 17.33 22.62 -23.88
CA ASN A 384 18.50 23.46 -24.10
C ASN A 384 19.76 22.80 -23.54
N GLY A 385 20.61 22.23 -24.40
CA GLY A 385 21.80 21.49 -23.96
C GLY A 385 21.50 20.23 -23.13
N ALA A 386 20.26 19.73 -23.16
CA ALA A 386 19.81 18.58 -22.38
C ALA A 386 20.20 17.25 -23.04
N THR A 387 20.20 16.18 -22.26
CA THR A 387 20.32 14.82 -22.77
C THR A 387 19.03 14.05 -22.51
N VAL A 388 18.44 13.45 -23.54
CA VAL A 388 17.30 12.53 -23.43
C VAL A 388 17.69 11.19 -24.03
N ARG A 389 17.63 10.13 -23.24
CA ARG A 389 18.07 8.81 -23.70
C ARG A 389 17.29 7.63 -23.16
N ASN A 390 17.41 6.51 -23.87
CA ASN A 390 16.97 5.18 -23.42
C ASN A 390 15.49 5.11 -22.98
N VAL A 391 14.59 5.81 -23.67
CA VAL A 391 13.16 5.81 -23.33
C VAL A 391 12.29 5.43 -24.53
N THR A 392 11.27 4.62 -24.29
CA THR A 392 10.24 4.32 -25.29
C THR A 392 8.91 4.99 -24.91
N PHE A 393 8.28 5.69 -25.85
CA PHE A 393 6.93 6.20 -25.73
C PHE A 393 5.94 5.27 -26.46
N ASP A 394 5.01 4.66 -25.73
CA ASP A 394 3.92 3.86 -26.32
C ASP A 394 2.58 4.60 -26.34
N ARG A 395 1.98 4.66 -27.54
CA ARG A 395 0.72 5.37 -27.81
C ARG A 395 0.75 6.86 -27.37
N PRO A 396 1.82 7.64 -27.66
CA PRO A 396 1.79 9.07 -27.38
C PRO A 396 0.80 9.78 -28.31
N SER A 397 0.09 10.77 -27.79
CA SER A 397 -0.89 11.60 -28.49
C SER A 397 -0.61 13.08 -28.18
N VAL A 398 0.18 13.74 -29.03
CA VAL A 398 0.52 15.17 -28.90
C VAL A 398 -0.19 15.92 -30.01
N THR A 399 -1.18 16.75 -29.67
CA THR A 399 -2.11 17.28 -30.66
C THR A 399 -2.26 18.79 -30.65
N ASP A 400 -1.29 19.54 -30.13
CA ASP A 400 -1.33 21.01 -30.11
C ASP A 400 0.09 21.60 -30.27
N GLY A 401 0.17 22.89 -30.59
CA GLY A 401 1.42 23.62 -30.78
C GLY A 401 2.32 23.13 -31.92
N SER A 402 3.58 23.53 -31.85
CA SER A 402 4.69 22.91 -32.55
C SER A 402 4.99 21.58 -31.87
N ALA A 403 4.55 20.49 -32.50
CA ALA A 403 4.38 19.19 -31.85
C ALA A 403 5.46 18.17 -32.24
N GLY A 404 6.08 17.56 -31.23
CA GLY A 404 6.91 16.37 -31.31
C GLY A 404 6.69 15.48 -30.08
N VAL A 405 6.91 14.16 -30.19
CA VAL A 405 6.71 13.26 -29.03
C VAL A 405 7.65 13.59 -27.87
N ILE A 406 8.94 13.76 -28.16
CA ILE A 406 9.96 14.05 -27.16
C ILE A 406 9.97 15.55 -26.86
N ALA A 407 10.08 16.39 -27.88
CA ALA A 407 10.16 17.84 -27.67
C ALA A 407 9.41 18.65 -28.73
N GLY A 408 8.83 19.78 -28.33
CA GLY A 408 8.39 20.79 -29.28
C GLY A 408 9.56 21.54 -29.90
N ASN A 409 10.55 21.90 -29.09
CA ASN A 409 11.77 22.59 -29.49
C ASN A 409 13.00 22.00 -28.80
N ALA A 410 14.10 21.89 -29.55
CA ALA A 410 15.41 21.52 -29.02
C ALA A 410 16.47 22.49 -29.54
N LYS A 411 17.35 22.95 -28.66
CA LYS A 411 18.46 23.82 -28.97
C LYS A 411 19.67 23.57 -28.09
N GLY A 412 20.75 24.32 -28.30
CA GLY A 412 22.01 24.09 -27.62
C GLY A 412 22.54 22.70 -27.98
N ASN A 413 23.59 22.24 -27.31
CA ASN A 413 24.19 20.92 -27.52
C ASN A 413 23.30 19.77 -27.00
N THR A 414 22.02 19.75 -27.40
CA THR A 414 21.02 18.77 -27.00
C THR A 414 21.31 17.44 -27.68
N VAL A 415 21.24 16.36 -26.90
CA VAL A 415 21.45 14.98 -27.36
C VAL A 415 20.18 14.18 -27.13
N ILE A 416 19.65 13.57 -28.20
CA ILE A 416 18.55 12.62 -28.14
C ILE A 416 19.05 11.29 -28.71
N GLU A 417 19.24 10.30 -27.85
CA GLU A 417 19.80 9.00 -28.26
C GLU A 417 18.95 7.83 -27.79
N ASN A 418 18.84 6.78 -28.60
CA ASN A 418 18.14 5.54 -28.21
C ASN A 418 16.72 5.79 -27.67
N CYS A 419 16.01 6.74 -28.28
CA CYS A 419 14.64 7.09 -27.92
C CYS A 419 13.65 6.61 -28.98
N HIS A 420 12.56 6.00 -28.56
CA HIS A 420 11.61 5.37 -29.47
C HIS A 420 10.19 5.86 -29.22
N ALA A 421 9.39 5.95 -30.27
CA ALA A 421 7.95 6.17 -30.16
C ALA A 421 7.21 5.16 -31.03
N ARG A 422 6.17 4.52 -30.50
CA ARG A 422 5.34 3.57 -31.23
C ARG A 422 3.87 3.85 -31.04
N ASN A 423 3.08 3.56 -32.07
CA ASN A 423 1.65 3.86 -32.11
C ASN A 423 1.36 5.36 -31.86
N ALA A 424 2.25 6.23 -32.31
CA ALA A 424 2.18 7.67 -32.06
C ALA A 424 1.05 8.34 -32.85
N THR A 425 0.45 9.37 -32.28
CA THR A 425 -0.40 10.35 -32.95
C THR A 425 0.16 11.73 -32.66
N VAL A 426 0.76 12.37 -33.65
CA VAL A 426 1.29 13.73 -33.52
C VAL A 426 0.53 14.63 -34.47
N THR A 427 -0.09 15.69 -33.95
CA THR A 427 -0.82 16.68 -34.75
C THR A 427 -0.41 18.09 -34.33
N GLY A 428 0.39 18.77 -35.15
CA GLY A 428 0.65 20.20 -34.92
C GLY A 428 -0.58 21.02 -35.33
N LYS A 429 -1.13 21.78 -34.39
CA LYS A 429 -2.27 22.71 -34.58
C LYS A 429 -2.13 23.87 -33.58
N SER A 430 -2.68 25.05 -33.87
CA SER A 430 -2.84 26.12 -32.87
C SER A 430 -3.90 27.10 -33.36
N GLU A 431 -4.59 27.77 -32.43
CA GLU A 431 -5.51 28.88 -32.72
C GLU A 431 -4.79 30.25 -32.84
N ALA A 432 -3.46 30.28 -32.67
CA ALA A 432 -2.66 31.50 -32.75
C ALA A 432 -2.63 32.06 -34.19
N ARG A 433 -2.99 33.34 -34.33
CA ARG A 433 -3.31 34.00 -35.62
C ARG A 433 -2.16 34.14 -36.64
N SER A 434 -0.88 33.85 -36.32
CA SER A 434 0.24 34.33 -37.16
C SER A 434 1.54 33.48 -37.20
N ALA A 435 1.60 32.22 -36.76
CA ALA A 435 2.86 31.46 -36.74
C ALA A 435 2.81 30.13 -37.52
N VAL A 436 3.94 29.73 -38.10
CA VAL A 436 4.15 28.40 -38.71
C VAL A 436 4.15 27.35 -37.60
N HIS A 437 3.38 26.28 -37.76
CA HIS A 437 3.36 25.15 -36.83
C HIS A 437 4.22 24.03 -37.37
N ASN A 438 5.33 23.76 -36.68
CA ASN A 438 6.16 22.63 -37.04
C ASN A 438 5.54 21.36 -36.43
N THR A 439 5.48 20.30 -37.21
CA THR A 439 5.16 18.97 -36.69
C THR A 439 6.29 18.07 -37.07
N GLY A 440 6.91 17.44 -36.09
CA GLY A 440 7.87 16.39 -36.33
C GLY A 440 7.53 15.17 -35.50
N GLY A 441 8.15 14.05 -35.86
CA GLY A 441 7.87 12.80 -35.17
C GLY A 441 8.36 12.83 -33.72
N LEU A 442 9.68 12.96 -33.55
CA LEU A 442 10.31 12.98 -32.23
C LEU A 442 10.46 14.41 -31.70
N ILE A 443 10.94 15.33 -32.54
CA ILE A 443 11.02 16.75 -32.23
C ILE A 443 10.33 17.58 -33.31
N ALA A 444 9.70 18.70 -32.95
CA ALA A 444 9.07 19.59 -33.93
C ALA A 444 10.08 20.55 -34.57
N GLN A 445 10.99 21.12 -33.78
CA GLN A 445 11.99 22.09 -34.23
C GLN A 445 13.34 21.84 -33.57
N ALA A 446 14.41 21.87 -34.37
CA ALA A 446 15.79 21.95 -33.91
C ALA A 446 16.34 23.35 -34.24
N GLU A 447 16.90 24.03 -33.25
CA GLU A 447 17.62 25.28 -33.44
C GLU A 447 19.12 25.02 -33.25
N THR A 448 19.88 25.30 -34.30
CA THR A 448 21.33 25.13 -34.35
C THR A 448 21.95 26.41 -34.88
N ASP A 449 23.14 26.74 -34.40
CA ASP A 449 23.96 27.84 -34.93
C ASP A 449 25.37 27.31 -35.26
N ASN A 450 26.33 28.22 -35.46
CA ASN A 450 27.70 27.83 -35.81
C ASN A 450 28.47 27.17 -34.65
N GLU A 451 27.94 27.20 -33.42
CA GLU A 451 28.61 26.75 -32.20
C GLU A 451 27.87 25.57 -31.52
N THR A 452 26.60 25.37 -31.84
CA THR A 452 25.74 24.37 -31.19
C THR A 452 25.02 23.45 -32.18
N GLU A 453 24.90 22.17 -31.81
CA GLU A 453 24.24 21.15 -32.61
C GLU A 453 23.21 20.36 -31.78
N VAL A 454 22.06 20.08 -32.39
CA VAL A 454 21.08 19.11 -31.87
C VAL A 454 21.33 17.77 -32.53
N SER A 455 21.73 16.77 -31.75
CA SER A 455 22.02 15.42 -32.24
C SER A 455 20.87 14.46 -31.95
N ILE A 456 20.46 13.70 -32.97
CA ILE A 456 19.44 12.65 -32.84
C ILE A 456 20.00 11.35 -33.43
N SER A 457 20.18 10.34 -32.60
CA SER A 457 20.80 9.07 -33.02
C SER A 457 20.07 7.86 -32.46
N ASN A 458 20.06 6.75 -33.22
CA ASN A 458 19.46 5.49 -32.80
C ASN A 458 17.98 5.59 -32.37
N CYS A 459 17.24 6.55 -32.91
CA CYS A 459 15.85 6.80 -32.55
C CYS A 459 14.88 6.28 -33.61
N THR A 460 13.66 5.92 -33.22
CA THR A 460 12.61 5.48 -34.16
C THR A 460 11.26 6.06 -33.79
N ILE A 461 10.43 6.35 -34.79
CA ILE A 461 9.00 6.64 -34.57
C ILE A 461 8.12 5.84 -35.53
N THR A 462 7.04 5.26 -34.99
CA THR A 462 5.95 4.66 -35.77
C THR A 462 4.62 5.23 -35.32
N GLY A 463 3.76 5.58 -36.27
CA GLY A 463 2.48 6.23 -35.99
C GLY A 463 2.06 7.22 -37.08
N THR A 464 1.07 8.05 -36.77
CA THR A 464 0.52 9.08 -37.65
C THR A 464 1.06 10.44 -37.25
N ILE A 465 1.62 11.17 -38.21
CA ILE A 465 2.12 12.55 -38.01
C ILE A 465 1.36 13.44 -38.99
N THR A 466 0.67 14.45 -38.47
CA THR A 466 -0.23 15.34 -39.21
C THR A 466 0.13 16.79 -38.94
N SER A 467 0.31 17.59 -39.98
CA SER A 467 0.48 19.04 -39.84
C SER A 467 -0.78 19.76 -40.32
N GLN A 468 -1.36 20.62 -39.49
CA GLN A 468 -2.40 21.54 -39.95
C GLN A 468 -1.74 22.72 -40.67
N LYS A 469 -2.01 22.86 -41.97
CA LYS A 469 -1.52 23.98 -42.77
C LYS A 469 -2.37 25.22 -42.47
N VAL A 470 -1.80 26.20 -41.77
CA VAL A 470 -2.37 27.55 -41.72
C VAL A 470 -2.00 28.26 -43.03
N THR A 471 -2.99 28.48 -43.89
CA THR A 471 -2.85 29.34 -45.08
C THR A 471 -2.79 30.81 -44.65
N ALA A 472 -1.62 31.27 -44.21
CA ALA A 472 -1.27 32.68 -44.18
C ALA A 472 -0.13 32.92 -45.18
N THR A 473 -0.43 33.73 -46.19
CA THR A 473 0.38 34.00 -47.38
C THR A 473 1.66 34.78 -47.05
N ILE A 474 2.79 34.14 -46.73
CA ILE A 474 4.14 34.73 -46.95
C ILE A 474 5.17 33.63 -47.25
N GLY A 475 5.72 33.67 -48.47
CA GLY A 475 7.09 33.23 -48.81
C GLY A 475 7.40 31.72 -48.79
N ASN A 476 7.48 31.10 -49.97
CA ASN A 476 8.10 29.79 -50.16
C ASN A 476 9.55 29.78 -49.62
N ILE A 477 9.90 28.79 -48.77
CA ILE A 477 11.30 28.47 -48.46
C ILE A 477 11.71 27.26 -49.33
N PRO A 478 12.75 27.37 -50.17
CA PRO A 478 13.26 26.26 -50.96
C PRO A 478 14.10 25.31 -50.09
N ASN A 479 14.03 24.00 -50.38
CA ASN A 479 14.87 22.89 -49.87
C ASN A 479 14.39 22.02 -48.69
N CYS A 480 13.09 21.92 -48.39
CA CYS A 480 12.58 20.81 -47.57
C CYS A 480 11.85 19.75 -48.41
N ARG A 481 12.48 18.60 -48.65
CA ARG A 481 11.80 17.39 -49.14
C ARG A 481 11.32 16.55 -47.96
N VAL A 482 10.02 16.59 -47.67
CA VAL A 482 9.36 15.58 -46.83
C VAL A 482 9.29 14.28 -47.65
N ARG A 483 10.03 13.23 -47.25
CA ARG A 483 9.77 11.87 -47.73
C ARG A 483 8.63 11.29 -46.89
N SER A 484 7.48 11.14 -47.54
CA SER A 484 6.22 10.49 -47.13
C SER A 484 6.26 9.52 -45.93
N ALA A 485 5.33 9.72 -44.99
CA ALA A 485 4.86 8.69 -44.07
C ALA A 485 4.15 7.55 -44.83
N ALA A 486 4.49 6.30 -44.49
CA ALA A 486 3.94 5.02 -44.94
C ALA A 486 3.29 4.95 -46.34
N LEU A 487 4.04 4.46 -47.33
CA LEU A 487 3.47 3.52 -48.29
C LEU A 487 4.04 2.13 -47.95
N SER A 488 3.15 1.17 -47.70
CA SER A 488 3.51 -0.24 -47.54
C SER A 488 4.30 -0.74 -48.76
N ALA A 489 5.57 -1.10 -48.58
CA ALA A 489 6.24 -2.17 -49.33
C ALA A 489 7.64 -2.45 -48.75
N VAL A 490 7.86 -3.73 -48.46
CA VAL A 490 9.15 -4.35 -48.12
C VAL A 490 10.21 -4.01 -49.16
N GLN A 491 11.37 -3.47 -48.76
CA GLN A 491 12.62 -3.75 -49.47
C GLN A 491 13.87 -3.60 -48.60
N ARG A 492 14.73 -4.62 -48.73
CA ARG A 492 15.93 -4.92 -47.93
C ARG A 492 16.94 -3.78 -47.88
N ALA A 493 17.55 -3.63 -46.71
CA ALA A 493 18.70 -2.77 -46.45
C ALA A 493 19.90 -3.10 -47.37
N ARG A 494 20.58 -2.05 -47.84
CA ARG A 494 22.02 -2.09 -48.15
C ARG A 494 22.71 -0.94 -47.42
N SER A 495 23.65 -1.32 -46.57
CA SER A 495 24.65 -0.49 -45.89
C SER A 495 25.67 0.10 -46.88
N PRO A 496 26.36 1.20 -46.53
CA PRO A 496 27.67 1.49 -47.08
C PRO A 496 28.76 1.38 -45.99
N PHE A 497 29.74 0.51 -46.22
CA PHE A 497 31.12 0.70 -45.75
C PHE A 497 32.02 0.74 -46.99
N PRO A 498 33.15 1.47 -46.96
CA PRO A 498 34.03 1.65 -48.11
C PRO A 498 35.10 0.54 -48.21
N ASP A 499 35.75 0.54 -49.38
CA ASP A 499 36.95 -0.19 -49.83
C ASP A 499 36.84 -1.68 -50.20
N ALA A 500 36.88 -1.93 -51.52
CA ALA A 500 37.88 -2.81 -52.14
C ALA A 500 37.89 -2.63 -53.67
N THR A 501 39.09 -2.60 -54.22
CA THR A 501 39.46 -2.51 -55.63
C THR A 501 39.05 -3.75 -56.45
N SER A 502 38.68 -3.56 -57.73
CA SER A 502 39.22 -4.27 -58.92
C SER A 502 38.24 -4.35 -60.12
N THR A 503 38.69 -3.75 -61.21
CA THR A 503 38.63 -4.13 -62.64
C THR A 503 37.42 -4.85 -63.28
N VAL A 504 36.88 -4.17 -64.30
CA VAL A 504 36.63 -4.62 -65.70
C VAL A 504 35.61 -5.75 -65.96
N SER A 505 34.46 -5.39 -66.57
CA SER A 505 34.15 -5.66 -67.99
C SER A 505 32.67 -5.42 -68.31
N SER A 506 32.40 -4.53 -69.26
CA SER A 506 31.18 -4.57 -70.13
C SER A 506 31.39 -5.69 -71.17
N PRO A 507 30.37 -6.24 -71.88
CA PRO A 507 29.46 -5.45 -72.75
C PRO A 507 28.06 -6.15 -72.93
N PRO A 508 27.29 -5.94 -74.02
CA PRO A 508 26.35 -4.83 -74.18
C PRO A 508 24.94 -5.27 -74.67
N ASN A 509 24.06 -4.29 -74.84
CA ASN A 509 23.01 -4.18 -75.88
C ASN A 509 22.08 -5.39 -76.15
N THR A 510 20.78 -5.15 -75.98
CA THR A 510 19.88 -5.01 -77.15
C THR A 510 18.54 -4.40 -76.71
N ALA A 511 18.28 -3.18 -77.16
CA ALA A 511 16.95 -2.70 -77.54
C ALA A 511 16.39 -3.61 -78.68
N PRO A 512 15.11 -3.53 -79.13
CA PRO A 512 14.36 -2.29 -79.22
C PRO A 512 12.81 -2.38 -79.17
N ASN A 513 12.22 -1.19 -79.31
CA ASN A 513 11.00 -0.95 -80.09
C ASN A 513 9.67 -1.46 -79.48
N ARG A 514 8.55 -0.75 -79.56
CA ARG A 514 8.14 0.32 -80.47
C ARG A 514 6.78 0.86 -79.97
N THR A 515 6.55 2.16 -80.19
CA THR A 515 5.32 2.82 -80.69
C THR A 515 3.95 2.46 -80.05
N THR A 516 3.00 3.37 -79.82
CA THR A 516 2.64 4.60 -80.55
C THR A 516 1.56 5.34 -79.76
N ALA A 517 1.56 6.67 -79.91
CA ALA A 517 0.42 7.55 -80.24
C ALA A 517 -0.82 7.59 -79.31
N MET A 518 -1.11 8.78 -78.75
CA MET A 518 -2.17 9.72 -79.21
C MET A 518 -3.51 9.43 -78.50
N LEU A 519 -4.40 10.37 -78.18
CA LEU A 519 -4.59 11.80 -78.46
C LEU A 519 -5.72 12.29 -77.52
N ALA A 520 -5.90 13.62 -77.53
CA ALA A 520 -7.09 14.40 -77.18
C ALA A 520 -7.30 14.72 -75.69
N GLU A 521 -7.18 15.99 -75.25
CA GLU A 521 -8.14 17.10 -75.46
C GLU A 521 -9.45 16.82 -74.70
N SER A 522 -10.10 17.72 -73.95
CA SER A 522 -10.05 19.18 -73.81
C SER A 522 -10.97 19.60 -72.65
N SER A 523 -10.91 20.89 -72.29
CA SER A 523 -12.00 21.77 -71.81
C SER A 523 -12.58 21.52 -70.41
N GLU A 524 -12.24 22.33 -69.40
CA GLU A 524 -12.74 23.71 -69.07
C GLU A 524 -13.93 23.66 -68.08
N PRO A 525 -14.26 24.75 -67.34
CA PRO A 525 -13.88 26.16 -67.50
C PRO A 525 -13.00 26.78 -66.40
#